data_AF-A0A2T4TP56-F1
#
_entry.id   AF-A0A2T4TP56-F1
#
_cell.length_a   1.000
_cell.length_b   1.000
_cell.length_c   1.000
_cell.angle_alpha   90.00
_cell.angle_beta   90.00
_cell.angle_gamma   90.00
#
_symmetry.space_group_name_H-M   'P 1'
#
loop_
_entity.id
_entity.type
_entity.pdbx_description
1 polymer ?
#
loop_
_entity_poly.entity_id
_entity_poly.type
_entity_poly.pdbx_seq_one_letter_code
_entity_poly.pdbx_strand_id
1 'polypeptide(L)'
;MQKSKSMVRQFLLLLLTALTLASCYHRSPTTSDALPVPYSAEQLDSISFYSRHHYSENFNFVVRADSLVLLRQQPEEAFSELLTTDSLTVRRHDRLVVADIRMLPTDSIDSVWVQVARDQHTIGWVHESDLLPAVDPDDPISQFISTFSDVHLLIFLIIIVAIGFVYLMRKMLRSNARIVHFNDIDSFYPTLLTLLVASAATFYASIQTFAPDVWRHFYFHPTLNPFATPPILSVFLISIWAILIVGLAAVDDVRHQLPLGEAVVYLCGLAAVCAVDYIIFSLTTLYFVGYLLLGAYVYFALRQYFQHNRAGFICGNCGAKLHHKGRCPHCGAENL
;
A
#
# COMPACT_ATOMS: atom_id res chain seq x y z
N MET A 1 -19.17 -14.54 30.49
CA MET A 1 -19.73 -13.52 29.56
C MET A 1 -19.48 -12.06 29.95
N GLN A 2 -19.47 -11.69 31.24
CA GLN A 2 -19.36 -10.29 31.68
C GLN A 2 -17.94 -9.66 31.53
N LYS A 3 -16.88 -10.46 31.76
CA LYS A 3 -15.48 -10.01 31.64
C LYS A 3 -15.06 -9.65 30.20
N SER A 4 -15.55 -10.37 29.19
CA SER A 4 -15.23 -10.10 27.77
C SER A 4 -15.89 -8.80 27.28
N LYS A 5 -17.14 -8.53 27.68
CA LYS A 5 -17.82 -7.25 27.38
C LYS A 5 -17.11 -6.06 28.02
N SER A 6 -16.56 -6.22 29.24
CA SER A 6 -15.80 -5.19 29.95
C SER A 6 -14.49 -4.84 29.23
N MET A 7 -13.73 -5.87 28.82
CA MET A 7 -12.43 -5.70 28.17
C MET A 7 -12.57 -5.10 26.77
N VAL A 8 -13.60 -5.51 26.02
CA VAL A 8 -13.90 -4.94 24.69
C VAL A 8 -14.38 -3.50 24.81
N ARG A 9 -15.22 -3.17 25.81
CA ARG A 9 -15.63 -1.78 26.05
C ARG A 9 -14.44 -0.89 26.40
N GLN A 10 -13.51 -1.39 27.22
CA GLN A 10 -12.26 -0.69 27.54
C GLN A 10 -11.36 -0.51 26.31
N PHE A 11 -11.24 -1.52 25.45
CA PHE A 11 -10.45 -1.43 24.22
C PHE A 11 -11.07 -0.45 23.21
N LEU A 12 -12.41 -0.46 23.05
CA LEU A 12 -13.14 0.47 22.20
C LEU A 12 -13.03 1.91 22.71
N LEU A 13 -13.13 2.10 24.03
CA LEU A 13 -12.92 3.39 24.68
C LEU A 13 -11.48 3.88 24.50
N LEU A 14 -10.48 3.00 24.67
CA LEU A 14 -9.07 3.31 24.42
C LEU A 14 -8.82 3.72 22.97
N LEU A 15 -9.40 2.99 22.01
CA LEU A 15 -9.30 3.30 20.58
C LEU A 15 -9.96 4.65 20.26
N LEU A 16 -11.15 4.92 20.80
CA LEU A 16 -11.83 6.22 20.65
C LEU A 16 -11.02 7.36 21.28
N THR A 17 -10.45 7.16 22.46
CA THR A 17 -9.61 8.18 23.10
C THR A 17 -8.30 8.42 22.34
N ALA A 18 -7.69 7.37 21.78
CA ALA A 18 -6.50 7.50 20.93
C ALA A 18 -6.82 8.27 19.65
N LEU A 19 -7.99 8.04 19.03
CA LEU A 19 -8.47 8.79 17.87
C LEU A 19 -8.72 10.27 18.17
N THR A 20 -9.22 10.61 19.37
CA THR A 20 -9.40 12.02 19.78
C THR A 20 -8.09 12.72 20.14
N LEU A 21 -7.08 11.97 20.58
CA LEU A 21 -5.74 12.49 20.89
C LEU A 21 -4.84 12.57 19.65
N ALA A 22 -5.19 11.88 18.57
CA ALA A 22 -4.50 11.90 17.27
C ALA A 22 -4.97 13.06 16.36
N SER A 23 -5.51 14.15 16.92
CA SER A 23 -5.68 15.41 16.19
C SER A 23 -4.29 16.03 15.99
N CYS A 24 -3.53 15.45 15.04
CA CYS A 24 -2.29 16.01 14.57
C CYS A 24 -2.64 17.23 13.73
N TYR A 25 -2.49 18.41 14.34
CA TYR A 25 -2.48 19.67 13.60
C TYR A 25 -1.30 19.62 12.63
N HIS A 26 -1.56 19.28 11.36
CA HIS A 26 -0.55 19.33 10.31
C HIS A 26 -0.25 20.81 10.04
N ARG A 27 0.64 21.38 10.85
CA ARG A 27 1.22 22.68 10.56
C ARG A 27 2.11 22.46 9.35
N SER A 28 1.65 22.93 8.18
CA SER A 28 2.52 23.04 7.01
C SER A 28 3.83 23.65 7.48
N PRO A 29 4.98 23.08 7.10
CA PRO A 29 6.26 23.67 7.46
C PRO A 29 6.31 25.04 6.78
N THR A 30 5.99 26.09 7.53
CA THR A 30 6.52 27.42 7.23
C THR A 30 8.01 27.21 7.16
N THR A 31 8.56 27.46 5.97
CA THR A 31 9.99 27.57 5.65
C THR A 31 10.83 27.65 6.92
N SER A 32 11.61 26.61 7.15
CA SER A 32 12.43 26.42 8.34
C SER A 32 13.35 27.62 8.59
N ASP A 33 12.98 28.48 9.53
CA ASP A 33 13.85 29.48 10.19
C ASP A 33 14.90 28.83 11.11
N ALA A 34 15.34 27.60 10.80
CA ALA A 34 16.14 26.77 11.69
C ALA A 34 17.33 26.12 10.99
N LEU A 35 18.07 26.86 10.15
CA LEU A 35 19.39 26.46 9.68
C LEU A 35 20.34 27.67 9.69
N PRO A 36 21.47 27.65 10.44
CA PRO A 36 22.35 28.80 10.63
C PRO A 36 23.35 29.02 9.48
N VAL A 37 23.02 28.59 8.25
CA VAL A 37 23.87 28.76 7.06
C VAL A 37 23.06 29.51 6.00
N PRO A 38 23.51 30.69 5.52
CA PRO A 38 22.86 31.36 4.41
C PRO A 38 23.07 30.52 3.15
N TYR A 39 22.01 29.85 2.70
CA TYR A 39 21.99 29.18 1.40
C TYR A 39 22.13 30.22 0.26
N SER A 40 22.83 29.86 -0.80
CA SER A 40 22.83 30.69 -2.02
C SER A 40 21.43 30.68 -2.67
N ALA A 41 21.15 31.67 -3.52
CA ALA A 41 19.87 31.73 -4.24
C ALA A 41 19.60 30.45 -5.05
N GLU A 42 20.64 29.88 -5.68
CA GLU A 42 20.56 28.62 -6.44
C GLU A 42 20.28 27.40 -5.53
N GLN A 43 20.86 27.37 -4.33
CA GLN A 43 20.57 26.32 -3.35
C GLN A 43 19.13 26.42 -2.82
N LEU A 44 18.62 27.64 -2.62
CA LEU A 44 17.23 27.82 -2.23
C LEU A 44 16.27 27.44 -3.35
N ASP A 45 16.61 27.76 -4.60
CA ASP A 45 15.80 27.42 -5.76
C ASP A 45 15.72 25.91 -5.97
N SER A 46 16.86 25.22 -5.94
CA SER A 46 16.92 23.74 -6.01
C SER A 46 16.18 23.04 -4.87
N ILE A 47 16.29 23.54 -3.62
CA ILE A 47 15.50 23.01 -2.49
C ILE A 47 13.99 23.24 -2.72
N SER A 48 13.62 24.41 -3.22
CA SER A 48 12.22 24.75 -3.49
C SER A 48 11.64 23.88 -4.61
N PHE A 49 12.42 23.62 -5.67
CA PHE A 49 12.07 22.74 -6.77
C PHE A 49 11.86 21.31 -6.28
N TYR A 50 12.84 20.76 -5.54
CA TYR A 50 12.78 19.41 -4.98
C TYR A 50 11.54 19.22 -4.09
N SER A 51 11.21 20.21 -3.26
CA SER A 51 10.06 20.12 -2.36
C SER A 51 8.70 20.04 -3.08
N ARG A 52 8.60 20.60 -4.29
CA ARG A 52 7.35 20.62 -5.09
C ARG A 52 7.26 19.47 -6.07
N HIS A 53 8.35 19.15 -6.76
CA HIS A 53 8.36 18.19 -7.86
C HIS A 53 8.84 16.80 -7.44
N HIS A 54 9.44 16.67 -6.25
CA HIS A 54 9.92 15.41 -5.65
C HIS A 54 11.03 14.68 -6.42
N TYR A 55 11.66 15.34 -7.40
CA TYR A 55 12.88 14.90 -8.06
C TYR A 55 13.82 16.10 -8.26
N SER A 56 15.07 15.83 -8.64
CA SER A 56 16.09 16.84 -8.88
C SER A 56 17.03 16.41 -10.01
N GLU A 57 18.07 17.19 -10.26
CA GLU A 57 19.21 16.77 -11.08
C GLU A 57 19.76 15.42 -10.63
N ASN A 58 20.26 14.64 -11.59
CA ASN A 58 20.75 13.27 -11.45
C ASN A 58 19.69 12.24 -11.02
N PHE A 59 18.41 12.59 -11.05
CA PHE A 59 17.34 11.61 -10.84
C PHE A 59 17.19 10.69 -12.05
N ASN A 60 16.90 9.43 -11.80
CA ASN A 60 16.80 8.40 -12.83
C ASN A 60 15.33 8.06 -13.11
N PHE A 61 14.97 8.10 -14.38
CA PHE A 61 13.66 7.73 -14.91
C PHE A 61 13.78 6.54 -15.87
N VAL A 62 12.66 5.85 -16.07
CA VAL A 62 12.47 4.82 -17.08
C VAL A 62 11.28 5.21 -17.95
N VAL A 63 11.45 5.16 -19.27
CA VAL A 63 10.37 5.50 -20.20
C VAL A 63 9.30 4.41 -20.19
N ARG A 64 8.07 4.80 -19.85
CA ARG A 64 6.88 3.96 -19.84
C ARG A 64 6.11 4.00 -21.16
N ALA A 65 6.06 5.17 -21.79
CA ALA A 65 5.40 5.36 -23.09
C ALA A 65 6.13 4.62 -24.21
N ASP A 66 5.43 4.34 -25.33
CA ASP A 66 6.04 3.67 -26.49
C ASP A 66 7.19 4.51 -27.08
N SER A 67 6.99 5.83 -27.11
CA SER A 67 7.99 6.81 -27.53
C SER A 67 7.79 8.15 -26.81
N LEU A 68 8.90 8.81 -26.51
CA LEU A 68 8.94 10.18 -25.99
C LEU A 68 9.88 11.00 -26.88
N VAL A 69 9.45 12.20 -27.26
CA VAL A 69 10.21 13.10 -28.14
C VAL A 69 10.91 14.15 -27.30
N LEU A 70 12.20 14.35 -27.58
CA LEU A 70 13.08 15.31 -26.94
C LEU A 70 13.55 16.34 -27.98
N LEU A 71 13.67 17.60 -27.59
CA LEU A 71 14.22 18.67 -28.40
C LEU A 71 15.73 18.76 -28.20
N ARG A 72 16.52 18.82 -29.26
CA ARG A 72 17.98 18.95 -29.14
C ARG A 72 18.42 20.39 -28.84
N GLN A 73 17.67 21.37 -29.34
CA GLN A 73 17.93 22.78 -29.11
C GLN A 73 17.65 23.18 -27.66
N GLN A 74 18.23 24.31 -27.23
CA GLN A 74 17.89 24.88 -25.92
C GLN A 74 16.44 25.38 -25.93
N PRO A 75 15.74 25.34 -24.77
CA PRO A 75 14.36 25.80 -24.67
C PRO A 75 14.16 27.20 -25.25
N GLU A 76 15.09 28.12 -25.02
CA GLU A 76 15.04 29.51 -25.48
C GLU A 76 15.08 29.63 -27.02
N GLU A 77 15.76 28.70 -27.70
CA GLU A 77 15.88 28.68 -29.16
C GLU A 77 14.64 28.08 -29.83
N ALA A 78 13.90 27.21 -29.14
CA ALA A 78 12.66 26.62 -29.64
C ALA A 78 11.54 27.66 -29.81
N PHE A 79 11.52 28.73 -29.00
CA PHE A 79 10.55 29.84 -29.14
C PHE A 79 10.86 30.78 -30.30
N SER A 80 12.11 30.79 -30.76
CA SER A 80 12.48 31.57 -31.95
C SER A 80 12.05 30.77 -33.17
N GLU A 81 10.84 31.03 -33.68
CA GLU A 81 10.20 30.39 -34.87
C GLU A 81 11.05 30.42 -36.18
N LEU A 82 12.30 30.86 -36.12
CA LEU A 82 13.25 31.00 -37.21
C LEU A 82 14.16 29.77 -37.44
N LEU A 83 14.16 28.78 -36.55
CA LEU A 83 15.03 27.59 -36.66
C LEU A 83 14.23 26.29 -36.74
N THR A 84 14.66 25.38 -37.62
CA THR A 84 14.13 24.02 -37.70
C THR A 84 14.51 23.25 -36.44
N THR A 85 13.53 22.91 -35.62
CA THR A 85 13.72 22.13 -34.39
C THR A 85 14.10 20.69 -34.75
N ASP A 86 15.19 20.19 -34.18
CA ASP A 86 15.65 18.82 -34.38
C ASP A 86 15.20 17.99 -33.18
N SER A 87 14.50 16.90 -33.47
CA SER A 87 13.83 16.09 -32.46
C SER A 87 14.48 14.72 -32.38
N LEU A 88 14.66 14.25 -31.16
CA LEU A 88 15.23 12.95 -30.83
C LEU A 88 14.18 12.13 -30.11
N THR A 89 14.00 10.87 -30.50
CA THR A 89 13.00 10.00 -29.87
C THR A 89 13.66 8.96 -28.98
N VAL A 90 13.21 8.90 -27.72
CA VAL A 90 13.51 7.80 -26.80
C VAL A 90 12.33 6.83 -26.74
N ARG A 91 12.60 5.55 -26.49
CA ARG A 91 11.64 4.45 -26.54
C ARG A 91 11.38 3.86 -25.17
N ARG A 92 10.34 3.04 -25.08
CA ARG A 92 9.95 2.31 -23.89
C ARG A 92 11.11 1.49 -23.28
N HIS A 93 11.20 1.51 -21.95
CA HIS A 93 12.22 0.88 -21.09
C HIS A 93 13.61 1.51 -21.14
N ASP A 94 13.79 2.59 -21.90
CA ASP A 94 15.04 3.31 -21.84
C ASP A 94 15.17 4.10 -20.54
N ARG A 95 16.38 4.09 -20.00
CA ARG A 95 16.73 4.81 -18.79
C ARG A 95 17.17 6.21 -19.15
N LEU A 96 16.65 7.18 -18.42
CA LEU A 96 16.93 8.58 -18.60
C LEU A 96 17.47 9.13 -17.29
N VAL A 97 18.51 9.96 -17.37
CA VAL A 97 19.03 10.72 -16.24
C VAL A 97 18.66 12.18 -16.45
N VAL A 98 18.14 12.84 -15.42
CA VAL A 98 17.93 14.29 -15.43
C VAL A 98 19.30 14.98 -15.38
N ALA A 99 19.66 15.67 -16.46
CA ALA A 99 20.95 16.34 -16.61
C ALA A 99 20.91 17.80 -16.15
N ASP A 100 19.83 18.52 -16.48
CA ASP A 100 19.65 19.93 -16.16
C ASP A 100 18.15 20.25 -16.08
N ILE A 101 17.79 21.29 -15.34
CA ILE A 101 16.41 21.76 -15.17
C ILE A 101 16.39 23.26 -15.37
N ARG A 102 15.52 23.73 -16.26
CA ARG A 102 15.36 25.17 -16.55
C ARG A 102 13.95 25.62 -16.31
N MET A 103 13.84 26.77 -15.64
CA MET A 103 12.59 27.45 -15.35
C MET A 103 12.44 28.62 -16.33
N LEU A 104 11.55 28.50 -17.32
CA LEU A 104 11.22 29.55 -18.27
C LEU A 104 9.80 30.07 -18.00
N PRO A 105 9.64 31.08 -17.12
CA PRO A 105 8.31 31.58 -16.73
C PRO A 105 7.58 32.32 -17.87
N THR A 106 8.27 32.62 -18.97
CA THR A 106 7.70 33.26 -20.17
C THR A 106 6.98 32.27 -21.09
N ASP A 107 7.15 30.97 -20.86
CA ASP A 107 6.45 29.94 -21.61
C ASP A 107 4.97 29.87 -21.21
N SER A 108 4.12 29.71 -22.22
CA SER A 108 2.66 29.64 -22.06
C SER A 108 2.14 28.22 -21.83
N ILE A 109 2.94 27.20 -22.14
CA ILE A 109 2.54 25.78 -22.03
C ILE A 109 2.96 25.23 -20.67
N ASP A 110 4.26 25.28 -20.38
CA ASP A 110 4.84 24.77 -19.16
C ASP A 110 6.11 25.55 -18.81
N SER A 111 6.20 26.03 -17.58
CA SER A 111 7.36 26.79 -17.12
C SER A 111 8.59 25.91 -16.89
N VAL A 112 8.42 24.59 -16.74
CA VAL A 112 9.50 23.68 -16.38
C VAL A 112 9.96 22.89 -17.59
N TRP A 113 11.24 23.06 -17.93
CA TRP A 113 11.93 22.31 -18.96
C TRP A 113 12.97 21.41 -18.31
N VAL A 114 12.94 20.13 -18.68
CA VAL A 114 13.83 19.12 -18.13
C VAL A 114 14.73 18.59 -19.24
N GLN A 115 16.04 18.69 -19.04
CA GLN A 115 17.01 18.05 -19.91
C GLN A 115 17.21 16.61 -19.43
N VAL A 116 16.97 15.66 -20.32
CA VAL A 116 17.14 14.24 -20.04
C VAL A 116 18.15 13.62 -20.98
N ALA A 117 18.96 12.71 -20.44
CA ALA A 117 20.01 12.02 -21.17
C ALA A 117 19.83 10.50 -21.03
N ARG A 118 19.82 9.78 -22.16
CA ARG A 118 19.92 8.31 -22.17
C ARG A 118 21.39 7.87 -22.18
N ASP A 119 22.17 8.50 -23.05
CA ASP A 119 23.59 8.27 -23.25
C ASP A 119 24.26 9.59 -23.70
N GLN A 120 25.58 9.56 -23.94
CA GLN A 120 26.35 10.75 -24.33
C GLN A 120 25.95 11.35 -25.69
N HIS A 121 25.16 10.64 -26.50
CA HIS A 121 24.73 11.07 -27.83
C HIS A 121 23.22 11.40 -27.89
N THR A 122 22.47 10.99 -26.88
CA THR A 122 21.01 11.01 -26.83
C THR A 122 20.57 11.89 -25.66
N ILE A 123 20.69 13.20 -25.86
CA ILE A 123 20.38 14.24 -24.87
C ILE A 123 19.41 15.24 -25.51
N GLY A 124 18.39 15.65 -24.76
CA GLY A 124 17.46 16.68 -25.20
C GLY A 124 16.54 17.18 -24.09
N TRP A 125 15.76 18.19 -24.43
CA TRP A 125 14.83 18.90 -23.58
C TRP A 125 13.40 18.45 -23.82
N VAL A 126 12.62 18.41 -22.76
CA VAL A 126 11.19 18.13 -22.82
C VAL A 126 10.49 18.88 -21.70
N HIS A 127 9.24 19.27 -21.92
CA HIS A 127 8.42 19.83 -20.85
C HIS A 127 8.19 18.81 -19.75
N GLU A 128 8.15 19.26 -18.50
CA GLU A 128 7.83 18.38 -17.37
C GLU A 128 6.44 17.74 -17.54
N SER A 129 5.46 18.52 -18.02
CA SER A 129 4.09 18.07 -18.31
C SER A 129 4.00 16.95 -19.36
N ASP A 130 4.94 16.89 -20.31
CA ASP A 130 5.04 15.79 -21.29
C ASP A 130 5.90 14.63 -20.79
N LEU A 131 6.92 14.93 -19.96
CA LEU A 131 7.83 13.96 -19.39
C LEU A 131 7.14 13.07 -18.35
N LEU A 132 6.55 13.66 -17.30
CA LEU A 132 6.05 12.94 -16.13
C LEU A 132 4.96 11.90 -16.47
N PRO A 133 4.04 12.13 -17.41
CA PRO A 133 3.11 11.09 -17.84
C PRO A 133 3.82 9.96 -18.62
N ALA A 134 4.94 10.22 -19.28
CA ALA A 134 5.62 9.26 -20.15
C ALA A 134 6.68 8.42 -19.45
N VAL A 135 7.06 8.75 -18.21
CA VAL A 135 8.13 8.10 -17.46
C VAL A 135 7.71 7.67 -16.06
N ASP A 136 8.41 6.69 -15.50
CA ASP A 136 8.34 6.31 -14.09
C ASP A 136 9.74 6.45 -13.45
N PRO A 137 9.88 6.62 -12.13
CA PRO A 137 11.16 6.51 -11.45
C PRO A 137 11.87 5.17 -11.74
N ASP A 138 13.21 5.17 -11.87
CA ASP A 138 14.02 3.93 -12.02
C ASP A 138 14.18 3.18 -10.69
N ASP A 139 13.06 2.85 -10.06
CA ASP A 139 12.98 2.00 -8.88
C ASP A 139 11.88 0.93 -9.05
N PRO A 140 12.16 -0.34 -8.71
CA PRO A 140 11.19 -1.44 -8.90
C PRO A 140 9.91 -1.27 -8.08
N ILE A 141 9.93 -0.62 -6.92
CA ILE A 141 8.74 -0.35 -6.10
C ILE A 141 7.87 0.70 -6.79
N SER A 142 8.47 1.78 -7.30
CA SER A 142 7.73 2.81 -8.05
C SER A 142 7.11 2.25 -9.32
N GLN A 143 7.86 1.44 -10.08
CA GLN A 143 7.35 0.77 -11.28
C GLN A 143 6.22 -0.22 -10.96
N PHE A 144 6.32 -0.93 -9.82
CA PHE A 144 5.24 -1.79 -9.34
C PHE A 144 3.98 -0.96 -9.03
N ILE A 145 4.12 0.15 -8.29
CA ILE A 145 2.99 1.05 -7.98
C ILE A 145 2.36 1.59 -9.27
N SER A 146 3.17 2.05 -10.23
CA SER A 146 2.69 2.57 -11.52
C SER A 146 1.92 1.51 -12.31
N THR A 147 2.47 0.29 -12.40
CA THR A 147 1.82 -0.83 -13.11
C THR A 147 0.47 -1.21 -12.49
N PHE A 148 0.38 -1.26 -11.16
CA PHE A 148 -0.87 -1.57 -10.45
C PHE A 148 -1.86 -0.40 -10.42
N SER A 149 -1.40 0.82 -10.68
CA SER A 149 -2.24 2.01 -10.82
C SER A 149 -2.87 2.14 -12.22
N ASP A 150 -2.49 1.30 -13.19
CA ASP A 150 -3.14 1.30 -14.50
C ASP A 150 -4.62 0.96 -14.34
N VAL A 151 -5.50 1.87 -14.79
CA VAL A 151 -6.95 1.76 -14.62
C VAL A 151 -7.50 0.47 -15.24
N HIS A 152 -6.98 0.04 -16.39
CA HIS A 152 -7.45 -1.17 -17.05
C HIS A 152 -7.01 -2.42 -16.28
N LEU A 153 -5.75 -2.44 -15.82
CA LEU A 153 -5.23 -3.55 -15.03
C LEU A 153 -5.98 -3.65 -13.69
N LEU A 154 -6.23 -2.52 -13.04
CA LEU A 154 -6.95 -2.44 -11.77
C LEU A 154 -8.41 -2.93 -11.93
N ILE A 155 -9.13 -2.49 -12.97
CA ILE A 155 -10.49 -2.96 -13.25
C ILE A 155 -10.50 -4.47 -13.52
N PHE A 156 -9.57 -4.97 -14.34
CA PHE A 156 -9.47 -6.39 -14.65
C PHE A 156 -9.18 -7.23 -13.40
N LEU A 157 -8.28 -6.76 -12.53
CA LEU A 157 -7.95 -7.40 -11.26
C LEU A 157 -9.17 -7.46 -10.33
N ILE A 158 -9.93 -6.37 -10.21
CA ILE A 158 -11.16 -6.34 -9.40
C ILE A 158 -12.16 -7.38 -9.91
N ILE A 159 -12.37 -7.46 -11.23
CA ILE A 159 -13.30 -8.43 -11.84
C ILE A 159 -12.85 -9.86 -11.56
N ILE A 160 -11.57 -10.18 -11.74
CA ILE A 160 -11.03 -11.52 -11.46
C ILE A 160 -11.20 -11.89 -9.99
N VAL A 161 -10.86 -10.99 -9.07
CA VAL A 161 -11.02 -11.23 -7.63
C VAL A 161 -12.49 -11.44 -7.28
N ALA A 162 -13.41 -10.65 -7.83
CA ALA A 162 -14.84 -10.80 -7.60
C ALA A 162 -15.37 -12.15 -8.12
N ILE A 163 -15.01 -12.54 -9.34
CA ILE A 163 -15.40 -13.84 -9.93
C ILE A 163 -14.80 -14.99 -9.10
N GLY A 164 -13.50 -14.90 -8.79
CA GLY A 164 -12.79 -15.88 -7.98
C GLY A 164 -13.42 -16.06 -6.61
N PHE A 165 -13.77 -14.96 -5.94
CA PHE A 165 -14.46 -14.98 -4.66
C PHE A 165 -15.84 -15.63 -4.75
N VAL A 166 -16.69 -15.23 -5.71
CA VAL A 166 -18.01 -15.83 -5.89
C VAL A 166 -17.91 -17.33 -6.18
N TYR A 167 -16.95 -17.73 -7.02
CA TYR A 167 -16.71 -19.13 -7.35
C TYR A 167 -16.21 -19.93 -6.14
N LEU A 168 -15.22 -19.41 -5.40
CA LEU A 168 -14.71 -20.02 -4.17
C LEU A 168 -15.81 -20.14 -3.12
N MET A 169 -16.55 -19.06 -2.85
CA MET A 169 -17.69 -19.09 -1.93
C MET A 169 -18.71 -20.15 -2.33
N ARG A 170 -19.13 -20.21 -3.60
CA ARG A 170 -20.09 -21.23 -4.09
C ARG A 170 -19.55 -22.65 -3.93
N LYS A 171 -18.27 -22.87 -4.26
CA LYS A 171 -17.63 -24.18 -4.12
C LYS A 171 -17.56 -24.60 -2.66
N MET A 172 -17.21 -23.68 -1.77
CA MET A 172 -17.03 -23.96 -0.34
C MET A 172 -18.35 -24.12 0.40
N LEU A 173 -19.39 -23.35 0.06
CA LEU A 173 -20.76 -23.53 0.57
C LEU A 173 -21.32 -24.91 0.20
N ARG A 174 -20.97 -25.43 -0.98
CA ARG A 174 -21.39 -26.78 -1.41
C ARG A 174 -20.59 -27.90 -0.74
N SER A 175 -19.37 -27.64 -0.27
CA SER A 175 -18.47 -28.67 0.24
C SER A 175 -18.29 -28.65 1.76
N ASN A 176 -19.03 -27.82 2.52
CA ASN A 176 -18.80 -27.57 3.96
C ASN A 176 -17.31 -27.31 4.27
N ALA A 177 -16.57 -26.68 3.35
CA ALA A 177 -15.15 -26.44 3.54
C ALA A 177 -14.92 -25.42 4.65
N ARG A 178 -13.78 -25.54 5.33
CA ARG A 178 -13.37 -24.59 6.38
C ARG A 178 -13.02 -23.25 5.73
N ILE A 179 -13.59 -22.15 6.23
CA ILE A 179 -13.35 -20.78 5.73
C ILE A 179 -13.00 -19.90 6.93
N VAL A 180 -12.13 -18.91 6.72
CA VAL A 180 -11.91 -17.87 7.73
C VAL A 180 -13.25 -17.17 8.06
N HIS A 181 -13.50 -16.93 9.35
CA HIS A 181 -14.79 -16.47 9.93
C HIS A 181 -15.96 -17.47 9.86
N PHE A 182 -15.98 -18.43 8.93
CA PHE A 182 -17.08 -19.41 8.78
C PHE A 182 -16.54 -20.85 8.79
N ASN A 183 -16.75 -21.57 9.91
CA ASN A 183 -16.15 -22.89 10.14
C ASN A 183 -14.61 -22.81 10.05
N ASP A 184 -14.04 -21.94 10.89
CA ASP A 184 -12.62 -21.64 10.87
C ASP A 184 -11.79 -22.72 11.56
N ILE A 185 -10.47 -22.70 11.38
CA ILE A 185 -9.54 -23.47 12.20
C ILE A 185 -9.40 -22.84 13.59
N ASP A 186 -8.93 -23.61 14.56
CA ASP A 186 -8.68 -23.16 15.93
C ASP A 186 -7.39 -22.32 16.02
N SER A 187 -7.33 -21.25 15.22
CA SER A 187 -6.20 -20.35 15.10
C SER A 187 -6.65 -18.90 15.01
N PHE A 188 -5.85 -18.02 15.61
CA PHE A 188 -6.04 -16.58 15.49
C PHE A 188 -5.38 -15.99 14.24
N TYR A 189 -4.37 -16.63 13.67
CA TYR A 189 -3.56 -16.03 12.60
C TYR A 189 -4.36 -15.71 11.33
N PRO A 190 -5.26 -16.57 10.82
CA PRO A 190 -6.07 -16.23 9.66
C PRO A 190 -6.99 -15.03 9.89
N THR A 191 -7.64 -14.97 11.05
CA THR A 191 -8.48 -13.83 11.44
C THR A 191 -7.63 -12.56 11.56
N LEU A 192 -6.48 -12.63 12.22
CA LEU A 192 -5.56 -11.49 12.36
C LEU A 192 -5.06 -10.99 11.01
N LEU A 193 -4.76 -11.89 10.07
CA LEU A 193 -4.34 -11.53 8.71
C LEU A 193 -5.41 -10.69 8.00
N THR A 194 -6.66 -11.15 8.02
CA THR A 194 -7.78 -10.41 7.38
C THR A 194 -7.98 -9.03 8.02
N LEU A 195 -7.85 -8.93 9.35
CA LEU A 195 -7.94 -7.65 10.06
C LEU A 195 -6.80 -6.70 9.71
N LEU A 196 -5.58 -7.22 9.58
CA LEU A 196 -4.41 -6.43 9.17
C LEU A 196 -4.58 -5.91 7.75
N VAL A 197 -5.02 -6.76 6.81
CA VAL A 197 -5.25 -6.37 5.41
C VAL A 197 -6.35 -5.30 5.32
N ALA A 198 -7.48 -5.48 5.99
CA ALA A 198 -8.56 -4.50 6.04
C ALA A 198 -8.11 -3.15 6.63
N SER A 199 -7.34 -3.20 7.72
CA SER A 199 -6.82 -2.00 8.38
C SER A 199 -5.78 -1.28 7.52
N ALA A 200 -4.86 -2.01 6.89
CA ALA A 200 -3.84 -1.47 6.00
C ALA A 200 -4.46 -0.85 4.74
N ALA A 201 -5.48 -1.48 4.15
CA ALA A 201 -6.22 -0.97 3.00
C ALA A 201 -6.95 0.35 3.31
N THR A 202 -7.59 0.41 4.49
CA THR A 202 -8.24 1.64 4.99
C THR A 202 -7.20 2.73 5.22
N PHE A 203 -6.06 2.38 5.82
CA PHE A 203 -5.00 3.35 6.10
C PHE A 203 -4.35 3.88 4.82
N TYR A 204 -4.13 3.01 3.83
CA TYR A 204 -3.66 3.39 2.50
C TYR A 204 -4.58 4.41 1.82
N ALA A 205 -5.89 4.12 1.76
CA ALA A 205 -6.87 5.05 1.20
C ALA A 205 -6.93 6.38 1.98
N SER A 206 -6.70 6.32 3.30
CA SER A 206 -6.60 7.53 4.15
C SER A 206 -5.39 8.37 3.77
N ILE A 207 -4.22 7.76 3.55
CA ILE A 207 -3.00 8.45 3.10
C ILE A 207 -3.26 9.13 1.75
N GLN A 208 -3.87 8.43 0.79
CA GLN A 208 -4.18 9.00 -0.51
C GLN A 208 -5.13 10.21 -0.43
N THR A 209 -6.09 10.18 0.51
CA THR A 209 -7.09 11.25 0.65
C THR A 209 -6.57 12.44 1.42
N PHE A 210 -5.82 12.22 2.50
CA PHE A 210 -5.42 13.27 3.45
C PHE A 210 -3.97 13.76 3.29
N ALA A 211 -3.09 12.95 2.71
CA ALA A 211 -1.67 13.27 2.55
C ALA A 211 -1.14 12.85 1.16
N PRO A 212 -1.76 13.33 0.05
CA PRO A 212 -1.36 12.93 -1.29
C PRO A 212 0.10 13.31 -1.63
N ASP A 213 0.59 14.44 -1.12
CA ASP A 213 1.97 14.89 -1.36
C ASP A 213 3.00 13.98 -0.68
N VAL A 214 2.67 13.44 0.50
CA VAL A 214 3.54 12.47 1.20
C VAL A 214 3.61 11.16 0.42
N TRP A 215 2.49 10.71 -0.16
CA TRP A 215 2.46 9.54 -1.03
C TRP A 215 3.22 9.78 -2.34
N ARG A 216 3.08 10.97 -2.93
CA ARG A 216 3.84 11.35 -4.13
C ARG A 216 5.34 11.35 -3.87
N HIS A 217 5.79 11.93 -2.76
CA HIS A 217 7.20 11.85 -2.36
C HIS A 217 7.68 10.40 -2.21
N PHE A 218 6.88 9.54 -1.58
CA PHE A 218 7.21 8.12 -1.46
C PHE A 218 7.31 7.41 -2.82
N TYR A 219 6.48 7.79 -3.79
CA TYR A 219 6.56 7.24 -5.15
C TYR A 219 7.87 7.62 -5.86
N PHE A 220 8.41 8.82 -5.66
CA PHE A 220 9.72 9.19 -6.24
C PHE A 220 10.90 8.61 -5.45
N HIS A 221 10.75 8.41 -4.15
CA HIS A 221 11.80 7.90 -3.26
C HIS A 221 11.28 6.76 -2.38
N PRO A 222 10.99 5.58 -2.96
CA PRO A 222 10.41 4.48 -2.21
C PRO A 222 11.44 3.86 -1.27
N THR A 223 10.96 3.33 -0.15
CA THR A 223 11.79 2.59 0.81
C THR A 223 10.98 1.54 1.55
N LEU A 224 11.62 0.42 1.87
CA LEU A 224 11.04 -0.62 2.72
C LEU A 224 11.38 -0.44 4.20
N ASN A 225 12.22 0.55 4.52
CA ASN A 225 12.61 0.85 5.90
C ASN A 225 11.56 1.77 6.57
N PRO A 226 10.77 1.26 7.53
CA PRO A 226 9.75 2.06 8.19
C PRO A 226 10.33 3.21 9.01
N PHE A 227 11.61 3.14 9.43
CA PHE A 227 12.23 4.17 10.26
C PHE A 227 12.84 5.33 9.46
N ALA A 228 12.89 5.21 8.14
CA ALA A 228 13.43 6.25 7.25
C ALA A 228 12.35 7.19 6.68
N THR A 229 11.09 7.03 7.09
CA THR A 229 9.95 7.76 6.50
C THR A 229 9.16 8.52 7.57
N PRO A 230 8.37 9.54 7.17
CA PRO A 230 7.43 10.21 8.07
C PRO A 230 6.54 9.22 8.83
N PRO A 231 6.12 9.53 10.07
CA PRO A 231 5.39 8.60 10.93
C PRO A 231 4.15 7.96 10.27
N ILE A 232 3.45 8.69 9.41
CA ILE A 232 2.28 8.17 8.70
C ILE A 232 2.64 7.05 7.72
N LEU A 233 3.71 7.20 6.93
CA LEU A 233 4.21 6.16 6.03
C LEU A 233 4.88 5.02 6.80
N SER A 234 5.56 5.34 7.91
CA SER A 234 6.16 4.35 8.80
C SER A 234 5.14 3.32 9.29
N VAL A 235 3.98 3.78 9.79
CA VAL A 235 2.90 2.90 10.24
C VAL A 235 2.36 2.05 9.09
N PHE A 236 2.25 2.61 7.88
CA PHE A 236 1.82 1.86 6.71
C PHE A 236 2.82 0.76 6.35
N LEU A 237 4.11 1.07 6.29
CA LEU A 237 5.17 0.09 6.01
C LEU A 237 5.23 -1.01 7.08
N ILE A 238 5.09 -0.66 8.36
CA ILE A 238 4.99 -1.65 9.46
C ILE A 238 3.78 -2.56 9.24
N SER A 239 2.65 -2.03 8.79
CA SER A 239 1.46 -2.85 8.50
C SER A 239 1.69 -3.84 7.36
N ILE A 240 2.41 -3.45 6.31
CA ILE A 240 2.81 -4.36 5.21
C ILE A 240 3.70 -5.48 5.75
N TRP A 241 4.71 -5.15 6.55
CA TRP A 241 5.57 -6.14 7.20
C TRP A 241 4.78 -7.07 8.12
N ALA A 242 3.83 -6.55 8.89
CA ALA A 242 2.96 -7.34 9.73
C ALA A 242 2.10 -8.32 8.93
N ILE A 243 1.55 -7.90 7.78
CA ILE A 243 0.80 -8.77 6.87
C ILE A 243 1.68 -9.92 6.36
N LEU A 244 2.94 -9.64 5.98
CA LEU A 244 3.87 -10.69 5.52
C LEU A 244 4.19 -11.69 6.64
N ILE A 245 4.53 -11.20 7.84
CA ILE A 245 4.89 -12.05 8.98
C ILE A 245 3.69 -12.90 9.43
N VAL A 246 2.52 -12.27 9.60
CA VAL A 246 1.31 -12.98 10.01
C VAL A 246 0.81 -13.92 8.90
N GLY A 247 1.00 -13.56 7.63
CA GLY A 247 0.70 -14.42 6.49
C GLY A 247 1.54 -15.70 6.50
N LEU A 248 2.84 -15.58 6.74
CA LEU A 248 3.73 -16.74 6.91
C LEU A 248 3.31 -17.61 8.11
N ALA A 249 3.00 -16.98 9.25
CA ALA A 249 2.52 -17.69 10.44
C ALA A 249 1.18 -18.41 10.17
N ALA A 250 0.26 -17.80 9.41
CA ALA A 250 -1.00 -18.41 9.03
C ALA A 250 -0.79 -19.61 8.10
N VAL A 251 0.12 -19.52 7.12
CA VAL A 251 0.45 -20.64 6.23
C VAL A 251 1.04 -21.81 7.01
N ASP A 252 2.00 -21.53 7.90
CA ASP A 252 2.64 -22.55 8.73
C ASP A 252 1.62 -23.24 9.65
N ASP A 253 0.79 -22.47 10.34
CA ASP A 253 -0.19 -23.02 11.27
C ASP A 253 -1.32 -23.80 10.56
N VAL A 254 -1.78 -23.34 9.40
CA VAL A 254 -2.77 -24.07 8.57
C VAL A 254 -2.19 -25.41 8.09
N ARG A 255 -0.91 -25.43 7.67
CA ARG A 255 -0.22 -26.66 7.24
C ARG A 255 -0.11 -27.70 8.36
N HIS A 256 0.03 -27.25 9.62
CA HIS A 256 0.10 -28.15 10.78
C HIS A 256 -1.27 -28.65 11.24
N GLN A 257 -2.34 -27.90 10.99
CA GLN A 257 -3.70 -28.25 11.47
C GLN A 257 -4.56 -29.01 10.45
N LEU A 258 -4.28 -28.88 9.15
CA LEU A 258 -5.08 -29.47 8.07
C LEU A 258 -4.26 -30.40 7.19
N PRO A 259 -4.87 -31.48 6.64
CA PRO A 259 -4.24 -32.26 5.59
C PRO A 259 -3.99 -31.38 4.35
N LEU A 260 -2.93 -31.66 3.58
CA LEU A 260 -2.44 -30.79 2.49
C LEU A 260 -3.53 -30.34 1.50
N GLY A 261 -4.45 -31.24 1.12
CA GLY A 261 -5.54 -30.89 0.21
C GLY A 261 -6.50 -29.85 0.78
N GLU A 262 -6.89 -29.99 2.04
CA GLU A 262 -7.76 -29.03 2.73
C GLU A 262 -7.02 -27.73 3.07
N ALA A 263 -5.74 -27.84 3.45
CA ALA A 263 -4.89 -26.69 3.73
C ALA A 263 -4.77 -25.75 2.52
N VAL A 264 -4.52 -26.29 1.32
CA VAL A 264 -4.43 -25.48 0.09
C VAL A 264 -5.75 -24.78 -0.21
N VAL A 265 -6.88 -25.50 -0.10
CA VAL A 265 -8.21 -24.91 -0.34
C VAL A 265 -8.52 -23.81 0.68
N TYR A 266 -8.18 -24.02 1.95
CA TYR A 266 -8.34 -23.02 3.01
C TYR A 266 -7.47 -21.78 2.74
N LEU A 267 -6.20 -21.95 2.39
CA LEU A 267 -5.29 -20.83 2.09
C LEU A 267 -5.73 -20.04 0.86
N CYS A 268 -6.24 -20.71 -0.19
CA CYS A 268 -6.84 -20.03 -1.34
C CYS A 268 -8.09 -19.22 -0.93
N GLY A 269 -8.93 -19.77 -0.05
CA GLY A 269 -10.07 -19.06 0.52
C GLY A 269 -9.65 -17.84 1.35
N LEU A 270 -8.63 -17.99 2.19
CA LEU A 270 -8.05 -16.92 3.01
C LEU A 270 -7.49 -15.79 2.13
N ALA A 271 -6.73 -16.14 1.09
CA ALA A 271 -6.21 -15.16 0.13
C ALA A 271 -7.33 -14.42 -0.61
N ALA A 272 -8.41 -15.11 -0.99
CA ALA A 272 -9.57 -14.49 -1.62
C ALA A 272 -10.30 -13.54 -0.68
N VAL A 273 -10.49 -13.90 0.60
CA VAL A 273 -11.08 -13.01 1.61
C VAL A 273 -10.19 -11.78 1.82
N CYS A 274 -8.87 -11.95 1.94
CA CYS A 274 -7.94 -10.82 2.04
C CYS A 274 -8.01 -9.89 0.82
N ALA A 275 -8.10 -10.44 -0.39
CA ALA A 275 -8.22 -9.64 -1.60
C ALA A 275 -9.55 -8.86 -1.66
N VAL A 276 -10.65 -9.47 -1.21
CA VAL A 276 -11.95 -8.80 -1.11
C VAL A 276 -11.93 -7.70 -0.05
N ASP A 277 -11.37 -7.97 1.13
CA ASP A 277 -11.20 -6.99 2.19
C ASP A 277 -10.40 -5.80 1.65
N TYR A 278 -9.25 -6.05 1.01
CA TYR A 278 -8.44 -5.00 0.39
C TYR A 278 -9.27 -4.12 -0.56
N ILE A 279 -9.99 -4.70 -1.53
CA ILE A 279 -10.77 -3.94 -2.51
C ILE A 279 -11.89 -3.14 -1.83
N ILE A 280 -12.68 -3.78 -0.96
CA ILE A 280 -13.82 -3.14 -0.30
C ILE A 280 -13.33 -1.99 0.57
N PHE A 281 -12.31 -2.20 1.40
CA PHE A 281 -11.83 -1.17 2.30
C PHE A 281 -11.06 -0.06 1.58
N SER A 282 -10.29 -0.36 0.54
CA SER A 282 -9.65 0.68 -0.28
C SER A 282 -10.67 1.57 -0.99
N LEU A 283 -11.75 1.01 -1.54
CA LEU A 283 -12.77 1.80 -2.26
C LEU A 283 -13.71 2.54 -1.31
N THR A 284 -14.27 1.86 -0.30
CA THR A 284 -15.27 2.46 0.59
C THR A 284 -14.68 3.54 1.50
N THR A 285 -13.38 3.49 1.79
CA THR A 285 -12.70 4.52 2.59
C THR A 285 -12.52 5.82 1.82
N LEU A 286 -12.37 5.79 0.49
CA LEU A 286 -12.39 7.00 -0.34
C LEU A 286 -13.71 7.78 -0.20
N TYR A 287 -14.80 7.09 0.16
CA TYR A 287 -16.11 7.67 0.45
C TYR A 287 -16.40 7.83 1.95
N PHE A 288 -15.39 7.72 2.83
CA PHE A 288 -15.48 7.78 4.30
C PHE A 288 -16.34 6.70 4.99
N VAL A 289 -17.15 5.93 4.24
CA VAL A 289 -17.96 4.82 4.77
C VAL A 289 -17.07 3.68 5.28
N GLY A 290 -15.88 3.52 4.70
CA GLY A 290 -14.93 2.47 5.06
C GLY A 290 -14.53 2.43 6.53
N TYR A 291 -14.43 3.58 7.21
CA TYR A 291 -14.10 3.62 8.65
C TYR A 291 -15.18 2.96 9.53
N LEU A 292 -16.46 3.20 9.21
CA LEU A 292 -17.58 2.57 9.91
C LEU A 292 -17.64 1.08 9.61
N LEU A 293 -17.43 0.71 8.35
CA LEU A 293 -17.35 -0.67 7.91
C LEU A 293 -16.22 -1.42 8.63
N LEU A 294 -15.06 -0.78 8.82
CA LEU A 294 -13.90 -1.39 9.47
C LEU A 294 -14.20 -1.67 10.94
N GLY A 295 -14.81 -0.72 11.65
CA GLY A 295 -15.25 -0.93 13.02
C GLY A 295 -16.24 -2.08 13.16
N ALA A 296 -17.22 -2.16 12.26
CA ALA A 296 -18.17 -3.27 12.22
C ALA A 296 -17.49 -4.62 11.91
N TYR A 297 -16.55 -4.64 10.97
CA TYR A 297 -15.82 -5.84 10.57
C TYR A 297 -14.89 -6.36 11.68
N VAL A 298 -14.11 -5.47 12.30
CA VAL A 298 -13.26 -5.81 13.46
C VAL A 298 -14.12 -6.39 14.58
N TYR A 299 -15.27 -5.78 14.88
CA TYR A 299 -16.19 -6.29 15.89
C TYR A 299 -16.72 -7.69 15.52
N PHE A 300 -17.17 -7.86 14.27
CA PHE A 300 -17.68 -9.13 13.78
C PHE A 300 -16.62 -10.25 13.86
N ALA A 301 -15.43 -10.01 13.31
CA ALA A 301 -14.33 -10.97 13.27
C ALA A 301 -13.89 -11.40 14.68
N LEU A 302 -13.68 -10.43 15.58
CA LEU A 302 -13.30 -10.74 16.96
C LEU A 302 -14.41 -11.47 17.71
N ARG A 303 -15.67 -11.05 17.54
CA ARG A 303 -16.80 -11.73 18.16
C ARG A 303 -16.90 -13.18 17.67
N GLN A 304 -16.76 -13.38 16.36
CA GLN A 304 -16.83 -14.71 15.74
C GLN A 304 -15.72 -15.62 16.27
N TYR A 305 -14.48 -15.11 16.33
CA TYR A 305 -13.35 -15.82 16.90
C TYR A 305 -13.58 -16.21 18.37
N PHE A 306 -14.01 -15.26 19.22
CA PHE A 306 -14.21 -15.52 20.65
C PHE A 306 -15.39 -16.43 20.96
N GLN A 307 -16.42 -16.46 20.11
CA GLN A 307 -17.63 -17.27 20.32
C GLN A 307 -17.49 -18.70 19.78
N HIS A 308 -16.80 -18.88 18.65
CA HIS A 308 -16.82 -20.16 17.94
C HIS A 308 -15.45 -20.83 17.81
N ASN A 309 -14.35 -20.08 17.69
CA ASN A 309 -13.06 -20.63 17.25
C ASN A 309 -11.97 -20.60 18.34
N ARG A 310 -12.29 -20.12 19.54
CA ARG A 310 -11.33 -20.08 20.65
C ARG A 310 -11.19 -21.48 21.27
N ALA A 311 -10.13 -22.19 20.92
CA ALA A 311 -9.64 -23.33 21.69
C ALA A 311 -8.81 -22.83 22.88
N GLY A 312 -9.46 -22.60 24.02
CA GLY A 312 -8.82 -22.00 25.20
C GLY A 312 -7.98 -22.97 26.04
N PHE A 313 -8.04 -24.27 25.77
CA PHE A 313 -7.42 -25.32 26.58
C PHE A 313 -6.68 -26.32 25.70
N ILE A 314 -5.63 -26.95 26.26
CA ILE A 314 -4.89 -28.04 25.63
C ILE A 314 -5.00 -29.24 26.56
N CYS A 315 -5.23 -30.42 26.01
CA CYS A 315 -5.25 -31.64 26.79
C CYS A 315 -3.85 -31.97 27.32
N GLY A 316 -3.70 -32.11 28.63
CA GLY A 316 -2.41 -32.43 29.26
C GLY A 316 -1.87 -33.82 28.90
N ASN A 317 -2.71 -34.73 28.41
CA ASN A 317 -2.31 -36.08 28.02
C ASN A 317 -2.01 -36.23 26.52
N CYS A 318 -2.86 -35.68 25.63
CA CYS A 318 -2.71 -35.87 24.18
C CYS A 318 -2.30 -34.62 23.40
N GLY A 319 -2.19 -33.46 24.05
CA GLY A 319 -1.87 -32.19 23.38
C GLY A 319 -2.98 -31.65 22.46
N ALA A 320 -4.14 -32.32 22.36
CA ALA A 320 -5.24 -31.85 21.52
C ALA A 320 -5.88 -30.57 22.08
N LYS A 321 -6.27 -29.67 21.19
CA LYS A 321 -6.99 -28.43 21.49
C LYS A 321 -8.40 -28.73 22.01
N LEU A 322 -8.84 -27.96 23.01
CA LEU A 322 -10.11 -28.11 23.73
C LEU A 322 -10.79 -26.75 23.87
N HIS A 323 -12.09 -26.69 23.56
CA HIS A 323 -12.89 -25.47 23.73
C HIS A 323 -13.36 -25.27 25.18
N HIS A 324 -13.51 -26.34 25.94
CA HIS A 324 -13.96 -26.31 27.34
C HIS A 324 -13.13 -27.28 28.19
N LYS A 325 -13.03 -26.95 29.49
CA LYS A 325 -12.48 -27.87 30.50
C LYS A 325 -13.42 -29.08 30.64
N GLY A 326 -12.85 -30.26 30.80
CA GLY A 326 -13.59 -31.50 30.87
C GLY A 326 -12.90 -32.66 30.17
N ARG A 327 -13.70 -33.65 29.79
CA ARG A 327 -13.22 -34.89 29.18
C ARG A 327 -12.79 -34.64 27.74
N CYS A 328 -11.55 -34.99 27.41
CA CYS A 328 -11.01 -34.82 26.06
C CYS A 328 -11.75 -35.75 25.08
N PRO A 329 -12.27 -35.23 23.95
CA PRO A 329 -12.96 -36.05 22.96
C PRO A 329 -12.00 -36.97 22.17
N HIS A 330 -10.70 -36.65 22.13
CA HIS A 330 -9.70 -37.45 21.43
C HIS A 330 -9.14 -38.60 22.27
N CYS A 331 -8.82 -38.37 23.55
CA CYS A 331 -8.17 -39.37 24.41
C CYS A 331 -8.97 -39.78 25.64
N GLY A 332 -10.12 -39.15 25.90
CA GLY A 332 -10.98 -39.48 27.04
C GLY A 332 -10.46 -39.04 28.41
N ALA A 333 -9.29 -38.40 28.49
CA ALA A 333 -8.71 -37.89 29.74
C ALA A 333 -9.48 -36.67 30.26
N GLU A 334 -9.69 -36.59 31.57
CA GLU A 334 -10.27 -35.40 32.22
C GLU A 334 -9.21 -34.31 32.38
N ASN A 335 -9.50 -33.12 31.84
CA ASN A 335 -8.66 -31.94 31.96
C ASN A 335 -9.41 -30.91 32.83
N LEU A 336 -8.99 -30.79 34.10
CA LEU A 336 -9.61 -29.96 35.14
C LEU A 336 -9.17 -28.49 35.11
#